data_AF-A0A0H3J121-F1
#
_entry.id   AF-A0A0H3J121-F1
#
_cell.length_a   1.000
_cell.length_b   1.000
_cell.length_c   1.000
_cell.angle_alpha   90.00
_cell.angle_beta   90.00
_cell.angle_gamma   90.00
#
_symmetry.space_group_name_H-M   'P 1'
#
loop_
_entity.id
_entity.type
_entity.pdbx_description
1 polymer ?
#
loop_
_entity_poly.entity_id
_entity_poly.type
_entity_poly.pdbx_seq_one_letter_code
_entity_poly.pdbx_strand_id
1 'polypeptide(L)'
;MRNALALNSNNIEVNRTKKSLLKKKKKGFTLVELIAVIAILAILAAIIVPRVANYTTSANDAKHLANAKTLANAIEAYNADNPTTSIDDKVDLSADTQKNKLMSDYIQTWPNDFDTITPQGSDSTKAPAKSYAALREYIQSNTKN
;
A
#
# COMPACT_ATOMS: atom_id res chain seq x y z
N MET A 1 -66.94 -58.15 -52.36
CA MET A 1 -65.72 -57.81 -53.12
C MET A 1 -65.02 -56.66 -52.43
N ARG A 2 -63.70 -56.76 -52.32
CA ARG A 2 -62.77 -55.83 -51.68
C ARG A 2 -63.05 -54.39 -52.11
N ASN A 3 -63.01 -53.41 -51.19
CA ASN A 3 -62.46 -52.11 -51.53
C ASN A 3 -61.98 -51.33 -50.29
N ALA A 4 -60.66 -51.16 -50.29
CA ALA A 4 -59.85 -50.09 -49.72
C ALA A 4 -60.13 -49.67 -48.27
N LEU A 5 -59.35 -50.26 -47.36
CA LEU A 5 -58.76 -49.52 -46.25
C LEU A 5 -58.05 -48.29 -46.83
N ALA A 6 -58.67 -47.12 -46.73
CA ALA A 6 -57.96 -45.86 -46.85
C ALA A 6 -57.06 -45.74 -45.62
N LEU A 7 -55.79 -46.11 -45.77
CA LEU A 7 -54.75 -45.78 -44.82
C LEU A 7 -54.66 -44.25 -44.77
N ASN A 8 -55.27 -43.64 -43.78
CA ASN A 8 -54.93 -42.28 -43.41
C ASN A 8 -53.58 -42.34 -42.68
N SER A 9 -52.54 -42.12 -43.47
CA SER A 9 -51.17 -41.99 -43.02
C SER A 9 -51.02 -40.80 -42.09
N ASN A 10 -51.20 -41.04 -40.78
CA ASN A 10 -50.61 -40.19 -39.75
C ASN A 10 -49.09 -40.38 -39.77
N ASN A 11 -48.45 -39.87 -40.83
CA ASN A 11 -47.01 -39.73 -40.94
C ASN A 11 -46.57 -38.61 -39.99
N ILE A 12 -46.48 -38.92 -38.70
CA ILE A 12 -45.49 -38.25 -37.87
C ILE A 12 -44.18 -38.96 -38.19
N GLU A 13 -43.48 -38.45 -39.20
CA GLU A 13 -42.09 -38.80 -39.45
C GLU A 13 -41.31 -38.36 -38.21
N VAL A 14 -41.10 -39.31 -37.30
CA VAL A 14 -40.29 -39.14 -36.11
C VAL A 14 -38.85 -38.94 -36.58
N ASN A 15 -38.51 -37.70 -36.92
CA ASN A 15 -37.14 -37.23 -37.08
C ASN A 15 -36.47 -37.29 -35.70
N ARG A 16 -36.08 -38.49 -35.28
CA ARG A 16 -35.02 -38.68 -34.29
C ARG A 16 -33.73 -38.24 -34.95
N THR A 17 -33.54 -36.93 -35.05
CA THR A 17 -32.23 -36.32 -35.24
C THR A 17 -31.41 -36.85 -34.07
N LYS A 18 -30.63 -37.92 -34.30
CA LYS A 18 -29.58 -38.36 -33.39
C LYS A 18 -28.55 -37.25 -33.38
N LYS A 19 -28.83 -36.20 -32.61
CA LYS A 19 -27.87 -35.18 -32.26
C LYS A 19 -26.87 -35.91 -31.39
N SER A 20 -25.81 -36.41 -32.05
CA SER A 20 -24.58 -36.82 -31.40
C SER A 20 -24.12 -35.61 -30.60
N LEU A 21 -24.57 -35.53 -29.35
CA LEU A 21 -24.05 -34.58 -28.38
C LEU A 21 -22.65 -35.09 -28.06
N LEU A 22 -21.70 -34.72 -28.92
CA LEU A 22 -20.27 -34.87 -28.67
C LEU A 22 -19.99 -34.12 -27.36
N LYS A 23 -20.11 -34.85 -26.25
CA LYS A 23 -19.86 -34.37 -24.90
C LYS A 23 -18.36 -34.08 -24.86
N LYS A 24 -17.97 -32.85 -25.18
CA LYS A 24 -16.59 -32.38 -25.06
C LYS A 24 -16.15 -32.74 -23.65
N LYS A 25 -15.23 -33.71 -23.53
CA LYS A 25 -14.64 -34.06 -22.23
C LYS A 25 -13.98 -32.79 -21.72
N LYS A 26 -14.56 -32.17 -20.70
CA LYS A 26 -13.91 -31.07 -20.00
C LYS A 26 -12.66 -31.66 -19.34
N LYS A 27 -11.49 -31.31 -19.85
CA LYS A 27 -10.22 -31.61 -19.18
C LYS A 27 -10.22 -30.77 -17.91
N GLY A 28 -10.40 -31.42 -16.76
CA GLY A 28 -10.21 -30.78 -15.47
C GLY A 28 -8.73 -30.66 -15.17
N PHE A 29 -8.35 -29.70 -14.32
CA PHE A 29 -7.02 -29.64 -13.74
C PHE A 29 -6.73 -30.93 -12.98
N THR A 30 -5.52 -31.45 -13.15
CA THR A 30 -5.04 -32.59 -12.38
C THR A 30 -4.56 -32.12 -11.00
N LEU A 31 -4.65 -33.00 -9.99
CA LEU A 31 -4.13 -32.71 -8.65
C LEU A 31 -2.61 -32.44 -8.69
N VAL A 32 -1.91 -33.13 -9.59
CA VAL A 32 -0.46 -33.01 -9.79
C VAL A 32 -0.08 -31.63 -10.29
N GLU A 33 -0.84 -31.06 -11.23
CA GLU A 33 -0.63 -29.69 -11.70
C GLU A 33 -0.78 -28.68 -10.56
N LEU A 34 -1.76 -28.87 -9.68
CA LEU A 34 -1.95 -27.97 -8.53
C LEU A 34 -0.80 -28.09 -7.51
N ILE A 35 -0.33 -29.32 -7.24
CA ILE A 35 0.76 -29.57 -6.29
C ILE A 35 2.08 -28.95 -6.79
N ALA A 36 2.39 -29.06 -8.08
CA ALA A 36 3.59 -28.45 -8.64
C ALA A 36 3.59 -26.92 -8.52
N VAL A 37 2.42 -26.28 -8.68
CA VAL A 37 2.29 -24.82 -8.56
C VAL A 37 2.52 -24.34 -7.13
N ILE A 38 1.88 -24.97 -6.13
CA ILE A 38 2.07 -24.57 -4.73
C ILE A 38 3.50 -24.84 -4.25
N ALA A 39 4.16 -25.87 -4.78
CA ALA A 39 5.56 -26.16 -4.47
C ALA A 39 6.49 -25.03 -4.96
N ILE A 40 6.30 -24.54 -6.19
CA ILE A 40 7.08 -23.42 -6.72
C ILE A 40 6.77 -22.13 -5.95
N LEU A 41 5.50 -21.86 -5.64
CA LEU A 41 5.09 -20.69 -4.84
C LEU A 41 5.72 -20.70 -3.44
N ALA A 42 5.82 -21.87 -2.79
CA ALA A 42 6.47 -22.00 -1.48
C ALA A 42 7.97 -21.64 -1.54
N ILE A 43 8.68 -22.09 -2.57
CA ILE A 43 10.10 -21.77 -2.77
C ILE A 43 10.29 -20.26 -3.00
N LEU A 44 9.45 -19.65 -3.84
CA LEU A 44 9.52 -18.20 -4.09
C LEU A 44 9.20 -17.40 -2.83
N ALA A 45 8.15 -17.76 -2.09
CA ALA A 45 7.75 -17.08 -0.87
C ALA A 45 8.85 -17.13 0.21
N ALA A 46 9.56 -18.26 0.35
CA ALA A 46 10.63 -18.42 1.31
C ALA A 46 11.77 -17.40 1.13
N ILE A 47 12.07 -17.01 -0.12
CA ILE A 47 13.12 -16.02 -0.41
C ILE A 47 12.59 -14.58 -0.29
N ILE A 48 11.33 -14.35 -0.67
CA ILE A 48 10.73 -13.01 -0.74
C ILE A 48 10.43 -12.45 0.66
N VAL A 49 9.84 -13.25 1.55
CA VAL A 49 9.39 -12.80 2.89
C VAL A 49 10.49 -12.10 3.71
N PRO A 50 11.70 -12.67 3.91
CA PRO A 50 12.73 -12.00 4.71
C PRO A 50 13.27 -10.72 4.06
N ARG A 51 13.26 -10.64 2.72
CA ARG A 51 13.71 -9.44 1.99
C ARG A 51 12.74 -8.28 2.17
N VAL A 52 11.44 -8.55 2.03
CA VAL A 52 10.39 -7.52 2.15
C VAL A 52 10.41 -6.85 3.53
N ALA A 53 10.66 -7.59 4.60
CA ALA A 53 10.76 -7.04 5.96
C ALA A 53 11.90 -6.02 6.14
N ASN A 54 13.02 -6.20 5.43
CA ASN A 54 14.13 -5.25 5.48
C ASN A 54 13.85 -3.99 4.63
N TYR A 55 13.24 -4.16 3.46
CA TYR A 55 12.87 -3.04 2.60
C TYR A 55 11.89 -2.08 3.28
N THR A 56 10.93 -2.59 4.06
CA THR A 56 9.99 -1.74 4.80
C THR A 56 10.69 -0.85 5.83
N THR A 57 11.70 -1.37 6.52
CA THR A 57 12.45 -0.60 7.53
C THR A 57 13.26 0.51 6.89
N SER A 58 14.03 0.20 5.83
CA SER A 58 14.81 1.23 5.11
C SER A 58 13.92 2.27 4.42
N ALA A 59 12.76 1.85 3.89
CA ALA A 59 11.79 2.78 3.31
C ALA A 59 11.20 3.73 4.37
N ASN A 60 10.92 3.22 5.57
CA ASN A 60 10.47 4.04 6.69
C ASN A 60 11.56 5.03 7.15
N ASP A 61 12.81 4.58 7.29
CA ASP A 61 13.93 5.47 7.65
C ASP A 61 14.14 6.58 6.61
N ALA A 62 14.07 6.24 5.31
CA ALA A 62 14.14 7.23 4.24
C ALA A 62 12.96 8.22 4.28
N LYS A 63 11.75 7.74 4.57
CA LYS A 63 10.56 8.58 4.76
C LYS A 63 10.74 9.56 5.93
N HIS A 64 11.23 9.09 7.08
CA HIS A 64 11.47 9.93 8.25
C HIS A 64 12.46 11.05 7.96
N LEU A 65 13.55 10.74 7.26
CA LEU A 65 14.52 11.75 6.86
C LEU A 65 13.93 12.77 5.88
N ALA A 66 13.15 12.33 4.89
CA ALA A 66 12.51 13.22 3.91
C ALA A 66 11.50 14.17 4.57
N ASN A 67 10.69 13.64 5.50
CA ASN A 67 9.72 14.41 6.26
C ASN A 67 10.40 15.43 7.18
N ALA A 68 11.47 15.03 7.88
CA ALA A 68 12.27 15.93 8.71
C ALA A 68 12.85 17.09 7.89
N LYS A 69 13.42 16.82 6.71
CA LYS A 69 13.93 17.87 5.81
C LYS A 69 12.84 18.84 5.34
N THR A 70 11.67 18.31 5.00
CA THR A 70 10.53 19.14 4.59
C THR A 70 10.14 20.11 5.69
N LEU A 71 10.10 19.63 6.93
CA LEU A 71 9.76 20.45 8.09
C LEU A 71 10.86 21.48 8.41
N ALA A 72 12.13 21.09 8.32
CA ALA A 72 13.23 21.99 8.58
C ALA A 72 13.27 23.15 7.58
N ASN A 73 13.08 22.86 6.28
CA ASN A 73 13.00 23.89 5.25
C ASN A 73 11.84 24.87 5.52
N ALA A 74 10.71 24.35 6.00
CA ALA A 74 9.56 25.18 6.36
C ALA A 74 9.84 26.07 7.56
N ILE A 75 10.53 25.54 8.58
CA ILE A 75 10.98 26.31 9.75
C ILE A 75 11.97 27.40 9.34
N GLU A 76 12.92 27.07 8.46
CA GLU A 76 13.90 28.04 7.94
C GLU A 76 13.22 29.16 7.16
N ALA A 77 12.30 28.83 6.26
CA ALA A 77 11.51 29.81 5.52
C ALA A 77 10.68 30.70 6.46
N TYR A 78 9.99 30.10 7.44
CA TYR A 78 9.23 30.85 8.43
C TYR A 78 10.11 31.78 9.26
N ASN A 79 11.30 31.34 9.67
CA ASN A 79 12.25 32.14 10.44
C ASN A 79 12.85 33.28 9.61
N ALA A 80 13.04 33.08 8.30
CA ALA A 80 13.48 34.13 7.39
C ALA A 80 12.42 35.24 7.26
N ASP A 81 11.15 34.87 7.19
CA ASP A 81 10.03 35.81 7.07
C ASP A 81 9.64 36.45 8.42
N ASN A 82 9.91 35.78 9.55
CA ASN A 82 9.48 36.19 10.89
C ASN A 82 10.63 36.27 11.90
N PRO A 83 11.58 37.23 11.75
CA PRO A 83 12.80 37.30 12.56
C PRO A 83 12.56 37.55 14.06
N THR A 84 11.36 37.99 14.44
CA THR A 84 10.98 38.28 15.85
C THR A 84 10.22 37.14 16.53
N THR A 85 9.73 36.16 15.77
CA THR A 85 8.95 35.02 16.29
C THR A 85 9.50 33.70 15.78
N SER A 86 10.82 33.56 15.78
CA SER A 86 11.50 32.37 15.26
C SER A 86 11.13 31.10 16.03
N ILE A 87 10.96 30.00 15.31
CA ILE A 87 10.88 28.65 15.86
C ILE A 87 12.31 28.18 16.12
N ASP A 88 12.64 27.94 17.40
CA ASP A 88 13.98 27.55 17.87
C ASP A 88 14.10 26.01 18.07
N ASP A 89 15.31 25.54 18.42
CA ASP A 89 15.70 24.12 18.58
C ASP A 89 14.74 23.28 19.43
N LYS A 90 13.93 23.91 20.28
CA LYS A 90 12.83 23.28 21.01
C LYS A 90 11.56 23.36 20.16
N VAL A 91 11.60 22.59 19.08
CA VAL A 91 10.46 22.36 18.19
C VAL A 91 9.37 21.60 18.97
N ASP A 92 8.59 22.34 19.75
CA ASP A 92 7.45 21.86 20.53
C ASP A 92 6.22 21.81 19.63
N LEU A 93 6.23 20.86 18.69
CA LEU A 93 5.13 20.60 17.73
C LEU A 93 3.85 20.07 18.40
N SER A 94 3.97 19.84 19.69
CA SER A 94 2.98 19.78 20.76
C SER A 94 1.97 20.92 20.76
N ALA A 95 2.42 22.14 20.46
CA ALA A 95 1.57 23.29 20.42
C ALA A 95 0.99 23.43 19.01
N ASP A 96 -0.32 23.18 18.87
CA ASP A 96 -1.10 23.43 17.65
C ASP A 96 -0.77 24.77 17.00
N THR A 97 -0.36 25.78 17.78
CA THR A 97 0.09 27.09 17.32
C THR A 97 1.25 27.05 16.33
N GLN A 98 2.32 26.27 16.56
CA GLN A 98 3.47 26.21 15.65
C GLN A 98 3.15 25.38 14.40
N LYS A 99 2.46 24.25 14.60
CA LYS A 99 1.95 23.40 13.52
C LYS A 99 1.04 24.20 12.58
N ASN A 100 0.09 24.96 13.12
CA ASN A 100 -0.83 25.80 12.34
C ASN A 100 -0.10 26.95 11.62
N LYS A 101 0.92 27.56 12.24
CA LYS A 101 1.75 28.59 11.59
C LYS A 101 2.48 28.05 10.36
N LEU A 102 3.11 26.88 10.47
CA LEU A 102 3.81 26.25 9.35
C LEU A 102 2.82 25.77 8.28
N MET A 103 1.69 25.19 8.67
CA MET A 103 0.68 24.67 7.74
C MET A 103 -0.11 25.75 7.01
N SER A 104 -0.22 26.96 7.56
CA SER A 104 -0.91 28.05 6.88
C SER A 104 -0.17 28.45 5.61
N ASP A 105 1.16 28.61 5.71
CA ASP A 105 1.91 29.38 4.71
C ASP A 105 3.14 28.64 4.13
N TYR A 106 3.65 27.60 4.79
CA TYR A 106 4.96 27.01 4.45
C TYR A 106 4.90 25.51 4.06
N ILE A 107 3.89 24.77 4.53
CA ILE A 107 3.67 23.35 4.17
C ILE A 107 2.20 23.05 3.92
N GLN A 108 1.90 22.29 2.86
CA GLN A 108 0.52 21.94 2.51
C GLN A 108 -0.04 20.75 3.32
N THR A 109 0.83 19.92 3.89
CA THR A 109 0.41 18.73 4.64
C THR A 109 1.40 18.47 5.76
N TRP A 110 0.85 18.25 6.96
CA TRP A 110 1.65 17.86 8.10
C TRP A 110 2.17 16.42 7.94
N PRO A 111 3.47 16.18 8.08
CA PRO A 111 3.98 14.81 8.06
C PRO A 111 3.47 14.01 9.26
N ASN A 112 2.81 12.89 8.97
CA ASN A 112 2.11 12.08 9.97
C ASN A 112 3.01 11.37 11.00
N ASP A 113 4.31 11.31 10.74
CA ASP A 113 5.32 10.81 11.66
C ASP A 113 5.67 11.80 12.79
N PHE A 114 5.17 13.04 12.73
CA PHE A 114 5.36 14.10 13.73
C PHE A 114 4.07 14.44 14.51
N ASP A 115 3.03 13.60 14.45
CA ASP A 115 1.73 13.88 15.08
C ASP A 115 1.61 13.40 16.55
N THR A 116 2.57 12.61 17.06
CA THR A 116 2.60 12.21 18.47
C THR A 116 3.45 13.17 19.27
N ILE A 117 2.77 14.03 20.03
CA ILE A 117 3.35 15.00 20.93
C ILE A 117 4.15 14.26 22.03
N THR A 118 5.43 14.58 22.13
CA THR A 118 6.47 14.08 23.07
C THR A 118 7.07 12.67 22.82
N PRO A 119 8.42 12.56 22.86
CA PRO A 119 9.11 11.28 22.88
C PRO A 119 8.97 10.66 24.28
N GLN A 120 7.92 9.88 24.52
CA GLN A 120 7.86 9.04 25.72
C GLN A 120 7.82 7.56 25.32
N GLY A 121 9.02 7.00 25.11
CA GLY A 121 9.22 5.56 24.98
C GLY A 121 10.37 5.22 24.04
N SER A 122 11.37 4.53 24.58
CA SER A 122 12.56 3.94 23.95
C SER A 122 12.24 2.82 22.94
N ASP A 123 11.06 2.81 22.34
CA ASP A 123 10.62 1.77 21.44
C ASP A 123 10.89 2.17 19.99
N SER A 124 12.03 1.73 19.48
CA SER A 124 12.49 1.92 18.09
C SER A 124 11.56 1.30 17.03
N THR A 125 10.50 0.59 17.44
CA THR A 125 9.41 0.10 16.57
C THR A 125 8.29 1.12 16.37
N LYS A 126 8.28 2.22 17.15
CA LYS A 126 7.40 3.36 16.94
C LYS A 126 8.15 4.44 16.17
N ALA A 127 7.54 4.86 15.08
CA ALA A 127 8.01 5.83 14.10
C ALA A 127 8.30 7.30 14.57
N PRO A 128 8.01 7.80 15.80
CA PRO A 128 8.25 9.21 16.08
C PRO A 128 9.69 9.53 16.52
N ALA A 129 10.39 8.66 17.26
CA ALA A 129 11.68 9.01 17.88
C ALA A 129 12.80 9.34 16.87
N LYS A 130 12.87 8.60 15.75
CA LYS A 130 13.86 8.83 14.69
C LYS A 130 13.59 10.12 13.90
N SER A 131 12.32 10.44 13.64
CA SER A 131 11.91 11.63 12.88
C SER A 131 12.25 12.91 13.64
N TYR A 132 11.95 12.98 14.95
CA TYR A 132 12.34 14.12 15.78
C TYR A 132 13.86 14.22 15.96
N ALA A 133 14.58 13.10 16.05
CA ALA A 133 16.04 13.10 16.13
C ALA A 133 16.68 13.65 14.84
N ALA A 134 16.21 13.18 13.67
CA ALA A 134 16.69 13.64 12.37
C ALA A 134 16.41 15.14 12.14
N LEU A 135 15.24 15.63 12.56
CA LEU A 135 14.91 17.06 12.50
C LEU A 135 15.86 17.89 13.38
N ARG A 136 16.11 17.46 14.62
CA ARG A 136 17.04 18.14 15.54
C ARG A 136 18.46 18.17 15.00
N GLU A 137 18.94 17.05 14.46
CA GLU A 137 20.27 16.95 13.88
C GLU A 137 20.42 17.89 12.67
N TYR A 138 19.40 17.97 11.81
CA TYR A 138 19.39 18.88 10.68
C TYR A 138 19.41 20.36 11.10
N ILE A 139 18.55 20.76 12.05
CA ILE A 139 18.52 22.15 12.52
C ILE A 139 19.87 22.51 13.17
N GLN A 140 20.45 21.62 13.96
CA GLN A 140 21.76 21.86 14.58
C GLN A 140 22.92 21.95 13.58
N SER A 141 22.88 21.20 12.48
CA SER A 141 23.91 21.27 11.45
C SER A 141 23.83 22.56 10.62
N ASN A 142 22.62 23.06 10.37
CA ASN A 142 22.43 24.35 9.69
C ASN A 142 22.69 25.57 10.58
N THR A 143 22.54 25.46 11.92
CA THR A 143 22.80 26.58 12.86
C THR A 143 24.28 26.78 13.20
N LYS A 144 25.16 25.82 12.89
CA LYS A 144 26.60 25.86 13.25
C LYS A 144 27.53 26.52 12.23
N ASN A 145 26.99 27.18 11.19
CA ASN A 145 27.77 27.95 10.22
C ASN A 145 27.52 29.45 10.37
#